data_AF-A0A2A2JRS0-F1
#
_entry.id   AF-A0A2A2JRS0-F1
#
_cell.length_a   1.000
_cell.length_b   1.000
_cell.length_c   1.000
_cell.angle_alpha   90.00
_cell.angle_beta   90.00
_cell.angle_gamma   90.00
#
_symmetry.space_group_name_H-M   'P 1'
#
loop_
_entity.id
_entity.type
_entity.pdbx_description
1 polymer ?
#
loop_
_entity_poly.entity_id
_entity_poly.type
_entity_poly.pdbx_seq_one_letter_code
_entity_poly.pdbx_strand_id
1 'polypeptide(L)'
;MLLFLLFGFSISIQAFDRYTPETYPDSSLQPLSCGQPRPSFLCDPNDFLSRTNNTGRVDKLSTSLIEVRGKTKCSCSAADEIQCIDSSNGFTMSIALVPKFKLNDDEYTQANLLRAAELFADSLRDRYDRDQCDDDILIVYSTNDSIIWTSVGDVASRYLYRTVIDQVQKQAGKSPFFSLVNLIV
;
A
#
# COMPACT_ATOMS: atom_id res chain seq x y z
N MET A 1 -42.32 32.85 7.36
CA MET A 1 -41.08 32.84 6.55
C MET A 1 -40.11 31.92 7.27
N LEU A 2 -39.96 30.68 6.78
CA LEU A 2 -39.21 29.61 7.45
C LEU A 2 -37.69 29.85 7.31
N LEU A 3 -36.98 29.91 8.44
CA LEU A 3 -35.53 30.00 8.49
C LEU A 3 -34.94 28.58 8.42
N PHE A 4 -34.40 28.19 7.26
CA PHE A 4 -33.67 26.91 7.12
C PHE A 4 -32.26 27.07 7.70
N LEU A 5 -32.03 26.50 8.88
CA LEU A 5 -30.70 26.35 9.46
C LEU A 5 -29.97 25.24 8.70
N LEU A 6 -29.08 25.62 7.79
CA LEU A 6 -28.10 24.73 7.17
C LEU A 6 -27.00 24.40 8.21
N PHE A 7 -27.26 23.42 9.08
CA PHE A 7 -26.19 22.78 9.83
C PHE A 7 -25.38 21.92 8.84
N GLY A 8 -24.27 22.48 8.34
CA GLY A 8 -23.27 21.70 7.64
C GLY A 8 -22.67 20.67 8.59
N PHE A 9 -23.11 19.42 8.48
CA PHE A 9 -22.42 18.29 9.09
C PHE A 9 -21.09 18.12 8.37
N SER A 10 -20.02 18.69 8.93
CA SER A 10 -18.66 18.31 8.55
C SER A 10 -18.45 16.86 8.98
N ILE A 11 -18.56 15.93 8.04
CA ILE A 11 -18.17 14.54 8.26
C ILE A 11 -16.64 14.54 8.32
N SER A 12 -16.08 14.58 9.53
CA SER A 12 -14.65 14.37 9.74
C SER A 12 -14.34 12.92 9.37
N ILE A 13 -13.63 12.70 8.27
CA ILE A 13 -13.02 11.41 7.95
C ILE A 13 -11.95 11.18 9.01
N GLN A 14 -12.29 10.42 10.05
CA GLN A 14 -11.41 10.22 11.19
C GLN A 14 -10.46 9.07 10.87
N ALA A 15 -9.19 9.40 10.63
CA ALA A 15 -8.14 8.41 10.53
C ALA A 15 -7.98 7.70 11.88
N PHE A 16 -7.82 6.38 11.85
CA PHE A 16 -7.57 5.59 13.07
C PHE A 16 -6.07 5.60 13.42
N ASP A 17 -5.76 5.41 14.69
CA ASP A 17 -4.37 5.24 15.18
C ASP A 17 -3.87 3.79 15.05
N ARG A 18 -4.78 2.84 14.81
CA ARG A 18 -4.51 1.41 14.63
C ARG A 18 -5.48 0.84 13.60
N TYR A 19 -5.00 -0.06 12.74
CA TYR A 19 -5.84 -0.71 11.72
C TYR A 19 -5.73 -2.22 11.78
N THR A 20 -6.82 -2.91 11.42
CA THR A 20 -6.80 -4.28 10.92
C THR A 20 -6.86 -4.26 9.39
N PRO A 21 -6.57 -5.38 8.71
CA PRO A 21 -6.68 -5.45 7.24
C PRO A 21 -8.07 -5.12 6.75
N GLU A 22 -9.12 -5.46 7.50
CA GLU A 22 -10.52 -5.27 7.12
C GLU A 22 -10.96 -3.81 7.26
N THR A 23 -10.39 -3.07 8.22
CA THR A 23 -10.74 -1.66 8.47
C THR A 23 -9.88 -0.67 7.67
N TYR A 24 -8.79 -1.14 7.06
CA TYR A 24 -7.91 -0.29 6.29
C TYR A 24 -8.58 0.14 4.97
N PRO A 25 -8.57 1.43 4.59
CA PRO A 25 -9.29 1.89 3.39
C PRO A 25 -8.60 1.40 2.11
N ASP A 26 -9.39 1.14 1.06
CA ASP A 26 -8.87 0.80 -0.27
C ASP A 26 -8.70 2.07 -1.11
N SER A 27 -7.48 2.38 -1.54
CA SER A 27 -7.18 3.60 -2.31
C SER A 27 -7.84 3.66 -3.69
N SER A 28 -8.28 2.54 -4.26
CA SER A 28 -8.99 2.49 -5.54
C SER A 28 -10.49 2.79 -5.37
N LEU A 29 -11.08 2.33 -4.27
CA LEU A 29 -12.52 2.44 -4.00
C LEU A 29 -12.87 3.63 -3.09
N GLN A 30 -11.97 3.98 -2.17
CA GLN A 30 -12.13 4.95 -1.10
C GLN A 30 -10.93 5.92 -1.04
N PRO A 31 -10.61 6.64 -2.13
CA PRO A 31 -9.39 7.45 -2.22
C PRO A 31 -9.31 8.51 -1.13
N LEU A 32 -10.42 9.19 -0.81
CA LEU A 32 -10.45 10.23 0.22
C LEU A 32 -10.11 9.67 1.62
N SER A 33 -10.57 8.46 1.95
CA SER A 33 -10.23 7.78 3.20
C SER A 33 -8.77 7.36 3.26
N CYS A 34 -8.12 7.19 2.11
CA CYS A 34 -6.69 6.91 1.95
C CYS A 34 -5.81 8.17 1.87
N GLY A 35 -6.36 9.37 2.11
CA GLY A 35 -5.60 10.62 1.94
C GLY A 35 -5.25 10.93 0.48
N GLN A 36 -6.02 10.39 -0.48
CA GLN A 36 -5.79 10.58 -1.91
C GLN A 36 -6.92 11.38 -2.56
N PRO A 37 -6.61 12.28 -3.51
CA PRO A 37 -7.64 13.07 -4.21
C PRO A 37 -8.44 12.26 -5.25
N ARG A 38 -7.94 11.09 -5.65
CA ARG A 38 -8.51 10.23 -6.69
C ARG A 38 -8.05 8.77 -6.52
N PRO A 39 -8.70 7.79 -7.17
CA PRO A 39 -8.24 6.40 -7.14
C PRO A 39 -6.75 6.28 -7.46
N SER A 40 -6.02 5.52 -6.64
CA SER A 40 -4.56 5.36 -6.77
C SER A 40 -4.06 4.03 -6.18
N PHE A 41 -2.77 3.76 -6.33
CA PHE A 41 -2.09 2.60 -5.72
C PHE A 41 -1.43 2.92 -4.38
N LEU A 42 -1.61 4.13 -3.86
CA LEU A 42 -1.02 4.61 -2.61
C LEU A 42 -2.12 4.91 -1.60
N CYS A 43 -2.01 4.36 -0.41
CA CYS A 43 -2.89 4.69 0.70
C CYS A 43 -2.08 5.26 1.88
N ASP A 44 -2.39 6.48 2.28
CA ASP A 44 -1.80 7.20 3.41
C ASP A 44 -2.92 7.91 4.22
N PRO A 45 -3.76 7.14 4.92
CA PRO A 45 -4.96 7.66 5.59
C PRO A 45 -4.64 8.67 6.72
N ASN A 46 -3.38 8.75 7.17
CA ASN A 46 -2.95 9.60 8.27
C ASN A 46 -1.96 10.70 7.81
N ASP A 47 -1.83 10.93 6.51
CA ASP A 47 -1.03 12.00 5.90
C ASP A 47 0.47 11.98 6.28
N PHE A 48 1.05 10.80 6.49
CA PHE A 48 2.47 10.66 6.84
C PHE A 48 3.43 11.28 5.82
N LEU A 49 3.08 11.23 4.54
CA LEU A 49 3.89 11.80 3.46
C LEU A 49 3.75 13.32 3.38
N SER A 50 2.58 13.86 3.73
CA SER A 50 2.24 15.28 3.66
C SER A 50 2.64 16.08 4.90
N ARG A 51 2.86 15.42 6.05
CA ARG A 51 3.30 16.05 7.32
C ARG A 51 4.68 16.73 7.26
N THR A 52 5.47 16.44 6.23
CA THR A 52 6.77 17.09 5.99
C THR A 52 6.59 18.23 5.00
N ASN A 53 7.39 19.31 5.07
CA ASN A 53 7.37 20.47 4.14
C ASN A 53 7.75 20.10 2.68
N ASN A 54 7.60 18.84 2.29
CA ASN A 54 8.01 18.27 1.03
C ASN A 54 6.77 17.65 0.35
N THR A 55 5.91 18.51 -0.17
CA THR A 55 4.60 18.17 -0.75
C THR A 55 4.70 17.26 -1.98
N GLY A 56 5.86 17.15 -2.62
CA GLY A 56 6.05 16.33 -3.83
C GLY A 56 6.23 14.82 -3.59
N ARG A 57 6.14 14.33 -2.34
CA ARG A 57 6.41 12.91 -2.02
C ARG A 57 5.27 11.99 -2.44
N VAL A 58 4.03 12.41 -2.20
CA VAL A 58 2.83 11.68 -2.63
C VAL A 58 2.83 11.58 -4.16
N ASP A 59 3.11 12.69 -4.86
CA ASP A 59 3.15 12.74 -6.31
C ASP A 59 4.26 11.87 -6.89
N LYS A 60 5.48 11.94 -6.32
CA LYS A 60 6.60 11.09 -6.75
C LYS A 60 6.26 9.61 -6.60
N LEU A 61 5.79 9.20 -5.42
CA LEU A 61 5.49 7.81 -5.14
C LEU A 61 4.35 7.30 -6.04
N SER A 62 3.28 8.08 -6.18
CA SER A 62 2.16 7.75 -7.06
C SER A 62 2.59 7.64 -8.52
N THR A 63 3.47 8.54 -8.99
CA THR A 63 4.01 8.51 -10.35
C THR A 63 4.84 7.26 -10.56
N SER A 64 5.75 6.92 -9.64
CA SER A 64 6.59 5.74 -9.76
C SER A 64 5.77 4.43 -9.78
N LEU A 65 4.70 4.32 -9.00
CA LEU A 65 3.80 3.16 -9.02
C LEU A 65 3.11 3.00 -10.39
N ILE A 66 2.66 4.11 -10.99
CA ILE A 66 2.08 4.12 -12.34
C ILE A 66 3.16 3.76 -13.39
N GLU A 67 4.36 4.29 -13.24
CA GLU A 67 5.47 4.01 -14.16
C GLU A 67 5.88 2.53 -14.14
N VAL A 68 5.97 1.88 -12.97
CA VAL A 68 6.23 0.43 -12.89
C VAL A 68 5.18 -0.33 -13.69
N ARG A 69 3.90 -0.03 -13.45
CA ARG A 69 2.78 -0.68 -14.15
C ARG A 69 2.83 -0.46 -15.67
N GLY A 70 3.21 0.73 -16.13
CA GLY A 70 3.24 1.09 -17.55
C GLY A 70 4.53 0.69 -18.30
N LYS A 71 5.65 0.55 -17.59
CA LYS A 71 6.97 0.23 -18.20
C LYS A 71 7.34 -1.25 -18.11
N THR A 72 6.78 -1.98 -17.15
CA THR A 72 6.97 -3.43 -17.08
C THR A 72 6.05 -4.14 -18.05
N LYS A 73 6.48 -5.31 -18.52
CA LYS A 73 5.65 -6.15 -19.40
C LYS A 73 4.72 -7.00 -18.56
N CYS A 74 3.54 -7.29 -19.09
CA CYS A 74 2.67 -8.31 -18.52
C CYS A 74 3.46 -9.63 -18.42
N SER A 75 3.38 -10.25 -17.25
CA SER A 75 4.19 -11.43 -16.87
C SER A 75 3.39 -12.72 -16.77
N CYS A 76 2.09 -12.66 -17.08
CA CYS A 76 1.20 -13.81 -17.14
C CYS A 76 1.64 -14.76 -18.26
N SER A 77 1.61 -16.06 -17.98
CA SER A 77 1.85 -17.13 -18.95
C SER A 77 0.53 -17.77 -19.38
N ALA A 78 0.57 -18.61 -20.42
CA ALA A 78 -0.60 -19.38 -20.85
C ALA A 78 -1.14 -20.33 -19.76
N ALA A 79 -0.37 -20.63 -18.71
CA ALA A 79 -0.80 -21.44 -17.58
C ALA A 79 -1.56 -20.65 -16.50
N ASP A 80 -1.50 -19.32 -16.51
CA ASP A 80 -2.03 -18.46 -15.44
C ASP A 80 -3.47 -17.97 -15.73
N GLU A 81 -4.25 -18.76 -16.49
CA GLU A 81 -5.64 -18.53 -16.97
C GLU A 81 -5.87 -17.28 -17.86
N ILE A 82 -5.10 -16.20 -17.67
CA ILE A 82 -5.18 -14.95 -18.42
C ILE A 82 -3.93 -14.78 -19.28
N GLN A 83 -4.14 -14.55 -20.57
CA GLN A 83 -3.07 -14.19 -21.49
C GLN A 83 -2.88 -12.67 -21.50
N CYS A 84 -1.62 -12.25 -21.54
CA CYS A 84 -1.26 -10.87 -21.80
C CYS A 84 -1.81 -10.44 -23.17
N ILE A 85 -2.92 -9.71 -23.18
CA ILE A 85 -3.48 -9.06 -24.37
C ILE A 85 -2.81 -7.69 -24.55
N ASP A 86 -2.97 -7.06 -25.72
CA ASP A 86 -2.28 -5.79 -26.05
C ASP A 86 -2.60 -4.63 -25.07
N SER A 87 -3.63 -4.75 -24.23
CA SER A 87 -3.99 -3.81 -23.16
C SER A 87 -3.60 -4.26 -21.74
N SER A 88 -2.90 -5.39 -21.60
CA SER A 88 -2.47 -5.90 -20.29
C SER A 88 -1.40 -5.00 -19.69
N ASN A 89 -1.59 -4.67 -18.43
CA ASN A 89 -0.61 -3.88 -17.70
C ASN A 89 0.57 -4.76 -17.30
N GLY A 90 1.71 -4.14 -16.99
CA GLY A 90 2.76 -4.82 -16.24
C GLY A 90 2.40 -5.00 -14.77
N PHE A 91 3.40 -5.29 -13.94
CA PHE A 91 3.21 -5.57 -12.51
C PHE A 91 2.44 -4.45 -11.80
N THR A 92 1.57 -4.86 -10.89
CA THR A 92 0.77 -3.93 -10.10
C THR A 92 1.37 -3.74 -8.73
N MET A 93 2.04 -2.62 -8.49
CA MET A 93 2.58 -2.32 -7.15
C MET A 93 1.65 -1.37 -6.39
N SER A 94 1.44 -1.66 -5.11
CA SER A 94 0.65 -0.85 -4.19
C SER A 94 1.41 -0.57 -2.89
N ILE A 95 1.11 0.55 -2.25
CA ILE A 95 1.70 0.95 -0.96
C ILE A 95 0.59 1.30 0.04
N ALA A 96 0.70 0.73 1.24
CA ALA A 96 -0.13 1.07 2.40
C ALA A 96 0.74 1.60 3.55
N LEU A 97 0.50 2.85 3.95
CA LEU A 97 1.12 3.46 5.12
C LEU A 97 0.18 3.35 6.31
N VAL A 98 0.58 2.59 7.31
CA VAL A 98 -0.23 2.28 8.49
C VAL A 98 0.44 2.92 9.71
N PRO A 99 -0.29 3.60 10.61
CA PRO A 99 0.30 4.08 11.86
C PRO A 99 0.81 2.94 12.73
N LYS A 100 -0.07 1.97 13.03
CA LYS A 100 0.17 0.77 13.83
C LYS A 100 -0.77 -0.35 13.41
N PHE A 101 -0.32 -1.59 13.59
CA PHE A 101 -1.22 -2.74 13.55
C PHE A 101 -2.07 -2.81 14.83
N LYS A 102 -3.32 -3.21 14.69
CA LYS A 102 -4.20 -3.50 15.83
C LYS A 102 -3.86 -4.87 16.41
N LEU A 103 -3.15 -4.88 17.53
CA LEU A 103 -2.85 -6.04 18.36
C LEU A 103 -3.38 -5.83 19.77
N ASN A 104 -3.49 -6.89 20.57
CA ASN A 104 -3.75 -6.74 22.00
C ASN A 104 -2.53 -6.10 22.69
N ASP A 105 -2.74 -5.32 23.76
CA ASP A 105 -1.67 -4.50 24.35
C ASP A 105 -0.50 -5.33 24.93
N ASP A 106 -0.72 -6.60 25.26
CA ASP A 106 0.28 -7.57 25.71
C ASP A 106 1.03 -8.29 24.56
N GLU A 107 0.60 -8.09 23.31
CA GLU A 107 1.14 -8.77 22.14
C GLU A 107 2.19 -7.97 21.38
N TYR A 108 2.58 -6.78 21.84
CA TYR A 108 3.55 -5.90 21.15
C TYR A 108 5.02 -6.35 21.31
N THR A 109 5.29 -7.62 21.00
CA THR A 109 6.66 -8.14 20.82
C THR A 109 7.11 -7.98 19.38
N GLN A 110 8.42 -7.93 19.14
CA GLN A 110 8.95 -7.83 17.77
C GLN A 110 8.50 -8.99 16.87
N ALA A 111 8.47 -10.21 17.40
CA ALA A 111 8.02 -11.39 16.65
C ALA A 111 6.53 -11.29 16.26
N ASN A 112 5.68 -10.86 17.18
CA ASN A 112 4.25 -10.68 16.91
C ASN A 112 4.00 -9.55 15.93
N LEU A 113 4.75 -8.44 16.02
CA LEU A 113 4.63 -7.34 15.08
C LEU A 113 5.04 -7.73 13.65
N LEU A 114 6.10 -8.53 13.50
CA LEU A 114 6.48 -9.08 12.19
C LEU A 114 5.40 -10.00 11.64
N ARG A 115 4.85 -10.88 12.47
CA ARG A 115 3.75 -11.77 12.09
C ARG A 115 2.49 -10.99 11.73
N ALA A 116 2.19 -9.91 12.46
CA ALA A 116 1.09 -9.02 12.18
C ALA A 116 1.29 -8.29 10.84
N ALA A 117 2.49 -7.83 10.54
CA ALA A 117 2.80 -7.18 9.27
C ALA A 117 2.62 -8.14 8.08
N GLU A 118 3.07 -9.39 8.22
CA GLU A 118 2.85 -10.44 7.23
C GLU A 118 1.37 -10.69 6.98
N LEU A 119 0.63 -11.04 8.03
CA LEU A 119 -0.82 -11.28 7.93
C LEU A 119 -1.56 -10.08 7.38
N PHE A 120 -1.16 -8.87 7.77
CA PHE A 120 -1.80 -7.66 7.33
C PHE A 120 -1.58 -7.41 5.85
N ALA A 121 -0.33 -7.55 5.38
CA ALA A 121 0.00 -7.37 3.98
C ALA A 121 -0.67 -8.43 3.09
N ASP A 122 -0.65 -9.70 3.49
CA ASP A 122 -1.24 -10.78 2.70
C ASP A 122 -2.77 -10.60 2.61
N SER A 123 -3.43 -10.41 3.75
CA SER A 123 -4.89 -10.20 3.78
C SER A 123 -5.32 -8.94 3.02
N LEU A 124 -4.51 -7.88 3.06
CA LEU A 124 -4.82 -6.64 2.36
C LEU A 124 -4.62 -6.75 0.85
N ARG A 125 -3.58 -7.47 0.40
CA ARG A 125 -3.31 -7.74 -1.01
C ARG A 125 -4.46 -8.56 -1.61
N ASP A 126 -4.80 -9.68 -0.97
CA ASP A 126 -5.88 -10.55 -1.40
C ASP A 126 -7.24 -9.81 -1.44
N ARG A 127 -7.47 -8.88 -0.50
CA ARG A 127 -8.70 -8.07 -0.49
C ARG A 127 -8.71 -6.99 -1.58
N TYR A 128 -7.55 -6.42 -1.90
CA TYR A 128 -7.44 -5.41 -2.93
C TYR A 128 -7.59 -5.99 -4.34
N ASP A 129 -7.17 -7.24 -4.55
CA ASP A 129 -7.39 -8.00 -5.80
C ASP A 129 -7.00 -7.16 -7.04
N ARG A 130 -5.76 -6.63 -7.01
CA ARG A 130 -5.27 -5.66 -8.02
C ARG A 130 -4.46 -6.32 -9.12
N ASP A 131 -4.26 -7.62 -9.03
CA ASP A 131 -3.55 -8.42 -10.02
C ASP A 131 -4.41 -8.71 -11.25
N GLN A 132 -3.74 -9.22 -12.28
CA GLN A 132 -4.37 -9.81 -13.47
C GLN A 132 -4.19 -11.33 -13.50
N CYS A 133 -3.19 -11.83 -12.78
CA CYS A 133 -2.77 -13.23 -12.77
C CYS A 133 -1.83 -13.47 -11.58
N ASP A 134 -2.10 -12.83 -10.43
CA ASP A 134 -1.19 -12.81 -9.28
C ASP A 134 0.16 -12.09 -9.58
N ASP A 135 0.10 -11.03 -10.40
CA ASP A 135 1.21 -10.15 -10.78
C ASP A 135 1.28 -8.87 -9.93
N ASP A 136 0.62 -8.85 -8.77
CA ASP A 136 0.61 -7.72 -7.86
C ASP A 136 1.58 -7.86 -6.68
N ILE A 137 1.93 -6.69 -6.13
CA ILE A 137 2.87 -6.51 -5.04
C ILE A 137 2.27 -5.47 -4.11
N LEU A 138 2.15 -5.80 -2.83
CA LEU A 138 1.73 -4.85 -1.81
C LEU A 138 2.84 -4.64 -0.79
N ILE A 139 3.30 -3.40 -0.67
CA ILE A 139 4.24 -2.98 0.37
C ILE A 139 3.45 -2.30 1.49
N VAL A 140 3.57 -2.84 2.70
CA VAL A 140 3.00 -2.26 3.91
C VAL A 140 4.11 -1.69 4.76
N TYR A 141 3.97 -0.45 5.22
CA TYR A 141 4.88 0.15 6.19
C TYR A 141 4.10 0.64 7.42
N SER A 142 4.35 0.02 8.57
CA SER A 142 3.90 0.52 9.87
C SER A 142 4.84 1.61 10.36
N THR A 143 4.39 2.86 10.35
CA THR A 143 5.25 4.02 10.63
C THR A 143 5.71 4.06 12.07
N ASN A 144 4.83 3.77 13.04
CA ASN A 144 5.17 3.85 14.46
C ASN A 144 5.88 2.59 14.95
N ASP A 145 5.59 1.43 14.36
CA ASP A 145 6.27 0.18 14.69
C ASP A 145 7.59 0.01 13.92
N SER A 146 7.84 0.87 12.91
CA SER A 146 9.02 0.83 12.03
C SER A 146 9.23 -0.51 11.34
N ILE A 147 8.13 -1.15 10.91
CA ILE A 147 8.14 -2.45 10.24
C ILE A 147 7.64 -2.29 8.81
N ILE A 148 8.37 -2.88 7.89
CA ILE A 148 8.00 -3.01 6.48
C ILE A 148 7.78 -4.48 6.16
N TRP A 149 6.73 -4.77 5.40
CA TRP A 149 6.49 -6.08 4.83
C TRP A 149 6.05 -5.95 3.38
N THR A 150 6.34 -6.96 2.57
CA THR A 150 6.00 -7.00 1.16
C THR A 150 5.29 -8.32 0.88
N SER A 151 4.01 -8.25 0.54
CA SER A 151 3.25 -9.38 0.01
C SER A 151 3.37 -9.35 -1.51
N VAL A 152 3.57 -10.52 -2.13
CA VAL A 152 3.90 -10.67 -3.55
C VAL A 152 3.15 -11.86 -4.10
N GLY A 153 2.50 -11.67 -5.25
CA GLY A 153 1.80 -12.75 -5.94
C GLY A 153 2.71 -13.77 -6.57
N ASP A 154 2.18 -14.96 -6.83
CA ASP A 154 2.89 -16.10 -7.36
C ASP A 154 3.55 -15.77 -8.71
N VAL A 155 2.89 -15.03 -9.60
CA VAL A 155 3.51 -14.60 -10.88
C VAL A 155 4.58 -13.54 -10.63
N ALA A 156 4.32 -12.55 -9.78
CA ALA A 156 5.32 -11.55 -9.41
C ALA A 156 6.56 -12.16 -8.72
N SER A 157 6.38 -13.22 -7.93
CA SER A 157 7.46 -13.90 -7.18
C SER A 157 8.49 -14.58 -8.08
N ARG A 158 8.11 -14.90 -9.34
CA ARG A 158 9.02 -15.45 -10.36
C ARG A 158 10.11 -14.45 -10.75
N TYR A 159 9.88 -13.16 -10.51
CA TYR A 159 10.76 -12.05 -10.89
C TYR A 159 11.35 -11.35 -9.67
N LEU A 160 10.61 -11.30 -8.56
CA LEU A 160 11.06 -10.72 -7.29
C LEU A 160 11.53 -11.80 -6.34
N TYR A 161 12.80 -12.17 -6.45
CA TYR A 161 13.43 -13.08 -5.49
C TYR A 161 13.35 -12.52 -4.06
N ARG A 162 13.01 -13.37 -3.09
CA ARG A 162 12.95 -13.01 -1.66
C ARG A 162 14.20 -12.29 -1.17
N THR A 163 15.38 -12.63 -1.69
CA THR A 163 16.63 -11.97 -1.34
C THR A 163 16.67 -10.49 -1.72
N VAL A 164 16.03 -10.09 -2.82
CA VAL A 164 15.90 -8.68 -3.24
C VAL A 164 14.91 -7.96 -2.32
N ILE A 165 13.79 -8.61 -2.00
CA ILE A 165 12.78 -8.09 -1.07
C ILE A 165 13.39 -7.86 0.32
N ASP A 166 14.12 -8.84 0.85
CA ASP A 166 14.76 -8.76 2.16
C ASP A 166 15.83 -7.64 2.21
N GLN A 167 16.60 -7.47 1.13
CA GLN A 167 17.58 -6.39 1.01
C GLN A 167 16.91 -5.03 1.02
N VAL A 168 15.83 -4.90 0.23
CA VAL A 168 15.01 -3.69 0.16
C VAL A 168 14.41 -3.38 1.52
N GLN A 169 13.78 -4.35 2.19
CA GLN A 169 13.17 -4.18 3.49
C GLN A 169 14.19 -3.78 4.54
N LYS A 170 15.39 -4.39 4.51
CA LYS A 170 16.51 -4.03 5.38
C LYS A 170 17.03 -2.62 5.11
N GLN A 171 17.02 -2.16 3.86
CA GLN A 171 17.45 -0.80 3.50
C GLN A 171 16.37 0.24 3.87
N ALA A 172 15.10 -0.09 3.67
CA ALA A 172 13.96 0.71 4.09
C ALA A 172 13.85 0.80 5.62
N GLY A 173 14.12 -0.27 6.37
CA GLY A 173 14.15 -0.23 7.83
C GLY A 173 15.19 0.75 8.41
N LYS A 174 16.23 1.13 7.65
CA LYS A 174 17.25 2.10 8.07
C LYS A 174 16.90 3.55 7.77
N SER A 175 16.13 3.80 6.71
CA SER A 175 15.65 5.13 6.32
C SER A 175 14.39 4.98 5.44
N PRO A 176 13.22 4.74 6.04
CA PRO A 176 12.04 4.22 5.33
C PRO A 176 11.55 5.20 4.26
N PHE A 177 11.68 6.49 4.56
CA PHE A 177 11.21 7.56 3.71
C PHE A 177 12.12 7.90 2.52
N PHE A 178 13.43 7.70 2.63
CA PHE A 178 14.37 7.84 1.50
C PHE A 178 14.42 6.56 0.66
N SER A 179 14.24 5.40 1.29
CA SER A 179 14.37 4.10 0.61
C SER A 179 13.12 3.68 -0.16
N LEU A 180 11.90 4.04 0.28
CA LEU A 180 10.67 3.74 -0.48
C LEU A 180 10.63 4.44 -1.84
N VAL A 181 11.28 5.60 -1.98
CA VAL A 181 11.38 6.30 -3.27
C VAL A 181 12.47 5.66 -4.16
N ASN A 182 13.62 5.29 -3.58
CA ASN A 182 14.68 4.54 -4.28
C ASN A 182 14.33 3.06 -4.52
N LEU A 183 13.19 2.59 -4.03
CA LEU A 183 12.67 1.25 -4.28
C LEU A 183 11.93 1.16 -5.62
N ILE A 184 11.38 2.29 -6.08
CA ILE A 184 10.51 2.35 -7.27
C ILE A 184 11.20 3.08 -8.44
N VAL A 185 12.41 3.62 -8.22
CA VAL A 185 13.23 4.33 -9.21
C VAL A 185 14.62 3.71 -9.32
#